data_AF-A0AA35SN74-F1
#
_entry.id   AF-A0AA35SN74-F1
#
_cell.length_a   1.000
_cell.length_b   1.000
_cell.length_c   1.000
_cell.angle_alpha   90.00
_cell.angle_beta   90.00
_cell.angle_gamma   90.00
#
_symmetry.space_group_name_H-M   'P 1'
#
loop_
_entity.id
_entity.type
_entity.pdbx_description
1 polymer ?
#
loop_
_entity_poly.entity_id
_entity_poly.type
_entity_poly.pdbx_seq_one_letter_code
_entity_poly.pdbx_strand_id
1 'polypeptide(L)'
;MIPLAVLVTTWSGLHRHLLAQELRALEHEQAEWLEQNKRLLISIAIYRSPQRIAELAERELGLAPISADLVTIVEPGAQAVVQRQGTT
;
A
#
# COMPACT_ATOMS: atom_id res chain seq x y z
N MET A 1 -42.03 -15.18 42.65
CA MET A 1 -40.68 -14.78 42.19
C MET A 1 -40.02 -15.77 41.21
N ILE A 2 -40.41 -17.05 41.19
CA ILE A 2 -39.80 -18.10 40.32
C ILE A 2 -40.03 -17.95 38.80
N PRO A 3 -41.22 -17.53 38.28
CA PRO A 3 -41.46 -17.53 36.82
C PRO A 3 -40.66 -16.46 36.06
N LEU A 4 -40.36 -15.34 36.70
CA LEU A 4 -39.61 -14.23 36.08
C LEU A 4 -38.14 -14.62 35.84
N ALA A 5 -37.55 -15.40 36.76
CA ALA A 5 -36.17 -15.85 36.64
C ALA A 5 -35.95 -16.78 35.45
N VAL A 6 -36.91 -17.68 35.17
CA VAL A 6 -36.84 -18.61 34.03
C VAL A 6 -36.99 -17.86 32.70
N LEU A 7 -37.81 -16.81 32.66
CA LEU A 7 -37.99 -15.99 31.46
C LEU A 7 -36.72 -15.19 31.11
N VAL A 8 -36.04 -14.64 32.11
CA VAL A 8 -34.79 -13.89 31.93
C VAL A 8 -33.64 -14.80 31.49
N THR A 9 -33.53 -16.01 32.05
CA THR A 9 -32.43 -16.92 31.68
C THR A 9 -32.59 -17.46 30.26
N THR A 10 -33.81 -17.80 29.85
CA THR A 10 -34.12 -18.23 28.47
C THR A 10 -33.92 -17.11 27.44
N TRP A 11 -34.34 -15.88 27.74
CA TRP A 11 -34.07 -14.70 26.89
C TRP A 11 -32.57 -14.43 26.74
N SER A 12 -31.83 -14.52 27.84
CA SER A 12 -30.38 -14.30 27.82
C SER A 12 -29.65 -15.35 26.98
N GLY A 13 -30.15 -16.59 26.93
CA GLY A 13 -29.60 -17.66 26.10
C GLY A 13 -29.81 -17.39 24.61
N LEU A 14 -31.02 -16.98 24.23
CA LEU A 14 -31.35 -16.67 22.84
C LEU A 14 -30.56 -15.47 22.30
N HIS A 15 -30.45 -14.40 23.10
CA HIS A 15 -29.69 -13.21 22.71
C HIS A 15 -28.20 -13.52 22.52
N ARG A 16 -27.58 -14.28 23.43
CA ARG A 16 -26.17 -14.71 23.28
C ARG A 16 -25.93 -15.55 22.03
N HIS A 17 -26.90 -16.38 21.62
CA HIS A 17 -26.77 -17.17 20.40
C HIS A 17 -26.86 -16.32 19.14
N LEU A 18 -27.77 -15.35 19.10
CA LEU A 18 -27.87 -14.41 17.98
C LEU A 18 -26.59 -13.56 17.86
N LEU A 19 -26.09 -13.03 18.97
CA LEU A 19 -24.83 -12.26 18.99
C LEU A 19 -23.63 -13.10 18.56
N ALA A 20 -23.57 -14.38 18.96
CA ALA A 20 -22.49 -15.27 18.56
C ALA A 20 -22.54 -15.63 17.06
N GLN A 21 -23.72 -15.68 16.46
CA GLN A 21 -23.86 -15.90 15.01
C GLN A 21 -23.41 -14.68 14.21
N GLU A 22 -23.79 -13.48 14.66
CA GLU A 22 -23.39 -12.22 14.03
C GLU A 22 -21.87 -12.00 14.14
N LEU A 23 -21.28 -12.32 15.30
CA LEU A 23 -19.82 -12.29 15.48
C LEU A 23 -19.11 -13.25 14.52
N ARG A 24 -19.59 -14.49 14.38
CA ARG A 24 -18.99 -15.48 13.47
C ARG A 24 -19.11 -15.08 12.01
N ALA A 25 -20.22 -14.47 11.61
CA ALA A 25 -20.38 -13.95 10.26
C ALA A 25 -19.38 -12.82 9.99
N LEU A 26 -19.23 -11.90 10.96
CA LEU A 26 -18.29 -10.79 10.87
C LEU A 26 -16.82 -11.27 10.87
N GLU A 27 -16.47 -12.27 11.68
CA GLU A 27 -15.15 -12.89 11.69
C GLU A 27 -14.83 -13.55 10.34
N HIS A 28 -15.82 -14.18 9.71
CA HIS A 28 -15.65 -14.77 8.39
C HIS A 28 -15.40 -13.72 7.30
N GLU A 29 -16.18 -12.64 7.32
CA GLU A 29 -16.02 -11.51 6.39
C GLU A 29 -14.66 -10.83 6.58
N GLN A 30 -14.21 -10.64 7.82
CA GLN A 30 -12.88 -10.11 8.12
C GLN A 30 -11.75 -11.01 7.59
N ALA A 31 -11.89 -12.33 7.72
CA ALA A 31 -10.92 -13.27 7.19
C ALA A 31 -10.86 -13.22 5.65
N GLU A 32 -12.00 -13.07 5.00
CA GLU A 32 -12.08 -12.91 3.54
C GLU A 32 -11.41 -11.61 3.09
N TRP A 33 -11.69 -10.48 3.75
CA TRP A 33 -11.04 -9.20 3.46
C TRP A 33 -9.53 -9.25 3.68
N LEU A 34 -9.06 -9.96 4.70
CA LEU A 34 -7.62 -10.13 4.95
C LEU A 34 -6.95 -10.88 3.80
N GLU A 35 -7.56 -11.97 3.34
CA GLU A 35 -7.04 -12.76 2.22
C GLU A 35 -7.05 -11.95 0.91
N GLN A 36 -8.11 -11.18 0.65
CA GLN A 36 -8.18 -10.27 -0.50
C GLN A 36 -7.08 -9.20 -0.45
N ASN A 37 -6.90 -8.55 0.70
CA ASN A 37 -5.85 -7.53 0.89
C ASN A 37 -4.44 -8.12 0.70
N LYS A 38 -4.20 -9.34 1.17
CA LYS A 38 -2.93 -10.04 0.95
C LYS A 38 -2.66 -10.26 -0.54
N ARG A 39 -3.67 -10.68 -1.31
CA ARG A 39 -3.55 -10.86 -2.77
C ARG A 39 -3.26 -9.55 -3.49
N LEU A 40 -3.93 -8.47 -3.10
CA LEU A 40 -3.67 -7.13 -3.64
C LEU A 40 -2.25 -6.65 -3.33
N LEU A 41 -1.75 -6.89 -2.12
CA LEU A 41 -0.39 -6.49 -1.76
C LEU A 41 0.65 -7.26 -2.57
N ILE A 42 0.44 -8.56 -2.78
CA ILE A 42 1.29 -9.38 -3.65
C ILE A 42 1.27 -8.85 -5.08
N SER A 43 0.09 -8.55 -5.63
CA SER A 43 0.01 -8.01 -6.99
C SER A 43 0.74 -6.68 -7.10
N ILE A 44 0.48 -5.74 -6.19
CA ILE A 44 1.19 -4.45 -6.15
C ILE A 44 2.70 -4.66 -6.06
N ALA A 45 3.18 -5.58 -5.22
CA ALA A 45 4.61 -5.88 -5.10
C ALA A 45 5.22 -6.40 -6.41
N ILE A 46 4.50 -7.24 -7.15
CA ILE A 46 4.91 -7.71 -8.48
C ILE A 46 4.95 -6.54 -9.48
N TYR A 47 3.93 -5.67 -9.51
CA TYR A 47 3.88 -4.53 -10.42
C TYR A 47 4.90 -3.44 -10.08
N ARG A 48 5.26 -3.30 -8.80
CA ARG A 48 6.20 -2.29 -8.31
C ARG A 48 7.65 -2.81 -8.25
N SER A 49 7.95 -4.00 -8.80
CA SER A 49 9.31 -4.50 -8.74
C SER A 49 10.26 -3.49 -9.41
N PRO A 50 11.31 -3.02 -8.71
CA PRO A 50 12.24 -2.03 -9.27
C PRO A 50 12.85 -2.49 -10.59
N GLN A 51 13.04 -3.81 -10.74
CA GLN A 51 13.52 -4.46 -11.95
C GLN A 51 12.56 -4.27 -13.13
N ARG A 52 11.24 -4.43 -12.93
CA ARG A 52 10.26 -4.22 -14.00
C ARG A 52 10.14 -2.74 -14.37
N ILE A 53 10.23 -1.85 -13.39
CA ILE A 53 10.24 -0.39 -13.65
C ILE A 53 11.50 -0.01 -14.44
N ALA A 54 12.66 -0.56 -14.09
CA ALA A 54 13.90 -0.35 -14.84
C ALA A 54 13.83 -0.91 -16.27
N GLU A 55 13.31 -2.13 -16.46
CA GLU A 55 13.11 -2.70 -17.80
C GLU A 55 12.14 -1.87 -18.64
N LEU A 56 11.04 -1.40 -18.06
CA LEU A 56 10.08 -0.54 -18.78
C LEU A 56 10.71 0.80 -19.16
N ALA A 57 11.47 1.40 -18.24
CA ALA A 57 12.18 2.64 -18.46
C ALA A 57 13.21 2.50 -19.59
N GLU A 58 14.04 1.46 -19.57
CA GLU A 58 15.06 1.22 -20.59
C GLU A 58 14.46 0.82 -21.94
N ARG A 59 13.52 -0.12 -21.96
CA ARG A 59 13.05 -0.74 -23.21
C ARG A 59 11.93 0.03 -23.91
N GLU A 60 10.98 0.58 -23.18
CA GLU A 60 9.82 1.26 -23.77
C GLU A 60 9.99 2.78 -23.81
N LEU A 61 10.64 3.34 -22.79
CA LEU A 61 10.81 4.79 -22.66
C LEU A 61 12.21 5.26 -23.09
N GLY A 62 13.15 4.34 -23.38
CA GLY A 62 14.51 4.67 -23.79
C GLY A 62 15.32 5.44 -22.73
N LEU A 63 14.89 5.36 -21.47
CA LEU A 63 15.52 6.03 -20.35
C LEU A 63 16.74 5.23 -19.90
N ALA A 64 17.89 5.89 -19.83
CA ALA A 64 19.12 5.31 -19.27
C ALA A 64 19.41 5.91 -17.89
N PRO A 65 20.04 5.15 -16.98
CA PRO A 65 20.51 5.70 -15.71
C PRO A 65 21.48 6.87 -15.98
N ILE A 66 21.22 8.00 -15.32
CA ILE A 66 22.08 9.19 -15.43
C ILE A 66 23.42 8.90 -14.74
N SER A 67 24.50 9.06 -15.49
CA SER A 67 25.87 8.94 -14.99
C SER A 67 26.30 10.26 -14.31
N ALA A 68 27.18 10.18 -13.31
CA ALA A 68 27.57 11.34 -12.50
C ALA A 68 28.24 12.46 -13.31
N ASP A 69 28.87 12.08 -14.42
CA ASP A 69 29.47 12.90 -15.47
C ASP A 69 28.44 13.75 -16.26
N LEU A 70 27.15 13.41 -16.20
CA LEU A 70 26.07 14.16 -16.84
C LEU A 70 25.31 15.08 -15.86
N VAL A 71 25.70 15.09 -14.58
CA VAL A 71 25.03 15.89 -13.53
C VAL A 71 25.87 17.11 -13.20
N THR A 72 25.35 18.30 -13.53
CA THR A 72 25.91 19.56 -13.02
C THR A 72 25.06 20.06 -11.86
N ILE A 73 25.60 19.97 -10.65
CA ILE A 73 24.97 20.51 -9.44
C ILE A 73 25.24 22.01 -9.41
N VAL A 74 24.21 22.83 -9.61
CA VAL A 74 24.31 24.29 -9.47
C VAL A 74 23.91 24.66 -8.04
N GLU A 75 24.87 25.11 -7.25
CA GLU A 75 24.56 25.68 -5.94
C GLU A 75 23.86 27.04 -6.10
N PRO A 76 22.71 27.29 -5.43
CA PRO A 76 22.02 28.56 -5.50
C PRO A 76 22.83 29.64 -4.78
N GLY A 77 23.66 30.36 -5.54
CA GLY A 77 24.51 31.44 -5.02
C GLY A 77 25.83 31.65 -5.78
N ALA A 78 26.27 30.68 -6.59
CA ALA A 78 27.45 30.84 -7.43
C ALA A 78 27.07 31.57 -8.72
N GLN A 79 27.39 32.85 -8.80
CA GLN A 79 27.24 33.67 -10.00
C GLN A 79 27.90 32.97 -11.19
N ALA A 80 27.13 32.75 -12.25
CA ALA A 80 27.63 32.24 -13.51
C ALA A 80 28.65 33.23 -14.09
N VAL A 81 29.93 32.99 -13.83
CA VAL A 81 31.02 33.62 -14.58
C VAL A 81 31.00 32.96 -15.95
N VAL A 82 30.27 33.58 -16.87
CA VAL A 82 30.32 33.30 -18.31
C VAL A 82 31.74 33.56 -18.77
N GLN A 83 32.56 32.51 -18.78
CA GLN A 83 33.89 32.58 -19.35
C GLN A 83 33.72 32.51 -20.88
N ARG A 84 33.62 33.70 -21.50
CA ARG A 84 33.80 33.85 -22.95
C ARG A 84 35.20 33.33 -23.29
N GLN A 85 35.28 32.14 -23.85
CA GLN A 85 36.46 31.75 -24.62
C GLN A 85 36.44 32.57 -25.91
N GLY A 86 37.26 33.62 -25.94
CA GLY A 86 37.76 34.19 -27.17
C GLY A 86 39.11 33.54 -27.49
N THR A 87 39.28 33.17 -28.75
CA THR A 87 40.52 33.16 -29.56
C THR A 87 40.08 32.67 -30.95
N THR A 88 39.98 33.55 -31.96
CA THR A 88 41.06 33.92 -32.90
C THR A 88 41.59 32.73 -33.66
#